data_AF-A0A7X9L6J3-F1
#
_entry.id   AF-A0A7X9L6J3-F1
#
_cell.length_a   1.000
_cell.length_b   1.000
_cell.length_c   1.000
_cell.angle_alpha   90.00
_cell.angle_beta   90.00
_cell.angle_gamma   90.00
#
_symmetry.space_group_name_H-M   'P 1'
#
loop_
_entity.id
_entity.type
_entity.pdbx_description
1 polymer ?
#
loop_
_entity_poly.entity_id
_entity_poly.type
_entity_poly.pdbx_seq_one_letter_code
_entity_poly.pdbx_strand_id
1 'polypeptide(L)'
;MDFNASEIILLLVLAIILFGPEKLPELARKTARVLHYVRRIANDAQGRLRQELGPEYADLQLSDLNPKAFIAKHLGPDATDDLNAVAGELRDARTSLDGALTDAGDQTEGGGESEVVAAESPLPPFDTEAT
;
A
#
# COMPACT_ATOMS: atom_id res chain seq x y z
N MET A 1 6.41 -10.30 20.37
CA MET A 1 7.17 -9.40 19.49
C MET A 1 7.19 -8.08 20.19
N ASP A 2 8.26 -7.84 20.95
CA ASP A 2 8.44 -6.60 21.68
C ASP A 2 9.05 -5.59 20.71
N PHE A 3 8.24 -4.64 20.25
CA PHE A 3 8.69 -3.61 19.31
C PHE A 3 9.63 -2.64 20.05
N ASN A 4 10.93 -2.89 19.99
CA ASN A 4 11.93 -2.05 20.63
C ASN A 4 12.37 -0.90 19.72
N ALA A 5 12.88 0.18 20.34
CA ALA A 5 13.34 1.36 19.61
C ALA A 5 14.41 1.04 18.54
N SER A 6 15.28 0.05 18.79
CA SER A 6 16.28 -0.39 17.79
C SER A 6 15.68 -1.15 16.61
N GLU A 7 14.58 -1.90 16.78
CA GLU A 7 13.87 -2.52 15.65
C GLU A 7 13.23 -1.46 14.74
N ILE A 8 12.64 -0.40 15.32
CA ILE A 8 12.10 0.72 14.54
C ILE A 8 13.21 1.39 13.72
N ILE A 9 14.38 1.61 14.31
CA ILE A 9 15.53 2.19 13.61
C ILE A 9 15.97 1.27 12.47
N LEU A 10 16.04 -0.05 12.69
CA LEU A 10 16.38 -1.02 11.65
C LEU A 10 15.39 -0.96 10.48
N LEU A 11 14.08 -0.96 10.76
CA LEU A 11 13.05 -0.85 9.72
C LEU A 11 13.12 0.48 8.96
N LEU A 12 13.44 1.59 9.65
CA LEU A 12 13.62 2.88 9.00
C LEU A 12 14.80 2.86 8.04
N VAL A 13 15.94 2.31 8.46
CA VAL A 13 17.14 2.16 7.61
C VAL A 13 16.83 1.26 6.41
N LEU A 14 16.17 0.13 6.63
CA LEU A 14 15.76 -0.77 5.56
C LEU A 14 14.84 -0.07 4.55
N ALA A 15 13.84 0.67 5.04
CA ALA A 15 12.95 1.45 4.18
C ALA A 15 13.72 2.51 3.39
N ILE A 16 14.70 3.19 3.98
CA ILE A 16 15.52 4.19 3.29
C ILE A 16 16.34 3.53 2.17
N ILE A 17 16.87 2.33 2.40
CA ILE A 17 17.66 1.60 1.38
C ILE A 17 16.75 1.16 0.22
N LEU A 18 15.57 0.60 0.51
CA LEU A 18 14.65 0.10 -0.52
C LEU A 18 14.04 1.23 -1.37
N PHE A 19 13.56 2.29 -0.72
CA PHE A 19 12.80 3.34 -1.39
C PHE A 19 13.64 4.58 -1.72
N GLY A 20 14.72 4.82 -0.98
CA GLY A 20 15.54 6.02 -1.03
C GLY A 20 15.13 7.08 0.02
N PRO A 21 16.10 7.84 0.55
CA PRO A 21 15.86 8.84 1.61
C PRO A 21 14.94 9.99 1.17
N GLU A 22 14.89 10.27 -0.13
CA GLU A 22 14.04 11.33 -0.70
C GLU A 22 12.58 10.88 -0.88
N LYS A 23 12.34 9.60 -1.18
CA LYS A 23 11.00 9.11 -1.52
C LYS A 23 10.12 8.90 -0.29
N LEU A 24 10.68 8.37 0.80
CA LEU A 24 9.94 8.14 2.05
C LEU A 24 9.23 9.39 2.58
N PRO A 25 9.90 10.55 2.78
CA PRO A 25 9.23 11.75 3.26
C PRO A 25 8.22 12.28 2.24
N GLU A 26 8.48 12.14 0.94
CA GLU A 26 7.53 12.54 -0.10
C GLU A 26 6.25 11.70 -0.04
N LEU A 27 6.36 10.37 0.05
CA LEU A 27 5.22 9.46 0.18
C LEU A 27 4.46 9.71 1.49
N ALA A 28 5.15 9.86 2.61
CA ALA A 28 4.52 10.16 3.90
C ALA A 28 3.71 11.47 3.83
N ARG A 29 4.25 12.52 3.20
CA ARG A 29 3.53 13.80 2.99
C ARG A 29 2.30 13.64 2.11
N LYS A 30 2.40 12.86 1.01
CA LYS A 30 1.26 12.58 0.11
C LYS A 30 0.15 11.85 0.87
N THR A 31 0.49 10.77 1.58
CA THR A 31 -0.47 10.00 2.38
C THR A 31 -1.08 10.83 3.50
N ALA A 32 -0.29 11.63 4.22
CA ALA A 32 -0.79 12.52 5.25
C ALA A 32 -1.80 13.53 4.72
N ARG A 33 -1.56 14.08 3.51
CA ARG A 33 -2.51 15.00 2.86
C ARG A 33 -3.81 14.31 2.51
N VAL A 34 -3.75 13.10 1.96
CA VAL A 34 -4.94 12.29 1.65
C VAL A 34 -5.70 11.97 2.94
N LEU A 35 -5.02 11.51 3.99
CA LEU A 35 -5.64 11.20 5.27
C LEU A 35 -6.34 12.42 5.89
N HIS A 36 -5.69 13.58 5.83
CA HIS A 36 -6.27 14.83 6.31
C HIS A 36 -7.52 15.22 5.51
N TYR A 37 -7.47 15.07 4.19
CA TYR A 37 -8.60 15.35 3.30
C TYR A 37 -9.79 14.42 3.57
N VAL A 38 -9.54 13.11 3.68
CA VAL A 38 -10.57 12.11 4.02
C VAL A 38 -11.19 12.42 5.38
N ARG A 39 -10.37 12.74 6.40
CA ARG A 39 -10.89 13.11 7.73
C ARG A 39 -11.76 14.36 7.68
N ARG A 40 -11.40 15.35 6.86
CA ARG A 40 -12.22 16.56 6.65
C ARG A 40 -13.57 16.23 6.02
N ILE A 41 -13.58 15.45 4.93
CA ILE A 41 -14.83 15.01 4.29
C ILE A 41 -15.71 14.25 5.28
N ALA A 42 -15.14 13.31 6.03
CA ALA A 42 -15.87 12.53 7.02
C ALA A 42 -16.55 13.44 8.06
N ASN A 43 -15.81 14.41 8.62
CA ASN A 43 -16.35 15.38 9.58
C ASN A 43 -17.44 16.27 8.95
N ASP A 44 -17.24 16.76 7.72
CA ASP A 44 -18.21 17.60 7.02
C ASP A 44 -19.50 16.83 6.71
N ALA A 45 -19.39 15.57 6.28
CA ALA A 45 -20.53 14.68 6.01
C ALA A 45 -21.29 14.35 7.30
N GLN A 46 -20.59 14.04 8.39
CA GLN A 46 -21.20 13.86 9.72
C GLN A 46 -21.95 15.12 10.18
N GLY A 47 -21.36 16.31 9.93
CA GLY A 47 -21.97 17.59 10.25
C GLY A 47 -23.28 17.84 9.48
N ARG A 48 -23.32 17.46 8.20
CA ARG A 48 -24.54 17.55 7.36
C ARG A 48 -25.60 16.53 7.78
N LEU A 49 -25.20 15.28 8.02
CA LEU A 49 -26.11 14.20 8.42
C LEU A 49 -26.79 14.51 9.75
N ARG A 50 -26.05 15.06 10.72
CA ARG A 50 -26.57 15.53 12.01
C ARG A 50 -27.57 16.68 11.85
N GLN A 51 -27.40 17.56 10.86
CA GLN A 51 -28.29 18.70 10.63
C GLN A 51 -29.60 18.27 9.95
N GLU A 52 -29.56 17.29 9.06
CA GLU A 52 -30.73 16.89 8.26
C GLU A 52 -31.53 15.74 8.86
N LEU A 53 -30.89 14.82 9.61
CA LEU A 53 -31.55 13.61 10.13
C LEU A 53 -31.70 13.60 11.67
N GLY A 54 -31.19 14.61 12.37
CA GLY A 54 -31.28 14.73 13.82
C GLY A 54 -30.15 14.02 14.58
N PRO A 55 -30.05 14.24 15.90
CA PRO A 55 -28.91 13.79 16.72
C PRO A 55 -28.77 12.25 16.81
N GLU A 56 -29.79 11.47 16.45
CA GLU A 56 -29.75 9.99 16.49
C GLU A 56 -28.73 9.36 15.53
N TYR A 57 -28.29 10.08 14.49
CA TYR A 57 -27.29 9.60 13.52
C TYR A 57 -25.86 10.08 13.83
N ALA A 58 -25.68 10.94 14.85
CA ALA A 58 -24.40 11.48 15.28
C ALA A 58 -23.61 10.54 16.19
N ASP A 59 -24.28 9.56 16.81
CA ASP A 59 -23.67 8.54 17.69
C ASP A 59 -23.06 7.36 16.91
N LEU A 60 -22.99 7.46 15.58
CA LEU A 60 -22.16 6.62 14.73
C LEU A 60 -20.68 6.96 15.00
N GLN A 61 -20.15 6.38 16.08
CA GLN A 61 -18.79 6.56 16.54
C GLN A 61 -17.79 5.94 15.55
N LEU A 62 -17.49 6.62 14.46
CA LEU A 62 -16.33 6.32 13.60
C LEU A 62 -15.00 6.30 14.39
N SER A 63 -15.01 6.86 15.60
CA SER A 63 -13.89 6.98 16.53
C SER A 63 -13.38 5.65 17.10
N ASP A 64 -14.19 4.58 17.05
CA ASP A 64 -13.86 3.30 17.73
C ASP A 64 -13.98 2.07 16.82
N LEU A 65 -14.20 2.25 15.51
CA LEU A 65 -14.62 1.16 14.63
C LEU A 65 -13.58 0.74 13.60
N ASN A 66 -13.23 -0.54 13.69
CA ASN A 66 -12.90 -1.35 12.53
C ASN A 66 -13.94 -1.09 11.42
N PRO A 67 -13.53 -0.62 10.22
CA PRO A 67 -14.46 -0.21 9.17
C PRO A 67 -15.40 -1.35 8.75
N LYS A 68 -14.92 -2.59 8.83
CA LYS A 68 -15.70 -3.80 8.58
C LYS A 68 -16.90 -3.95 9.53
N ALA A 69 -16.72 -3.64 10.81
CA ALA A 69 -17.77 -3.80 11.82
C ALA A 69 -18.83 -2.69 11.74
N PHE A 70 -18.46 -1.49 11.30
CA PHE A 70 -19.39 -0.37 11.12
C PHE A 70 -20.36 -0.65 9.98
N ILE A 71 -19.81 -1.14 8.86
CA ILE A 71 -20.60 -1.39 7.66
C ILE A 71 -21.48 -2.63 7.85
N ALA A 72 -20.97 -3.68 8.49
CA ALA A 72 -21.75 -4.87 8.83
C ALA A 72 -22.96 -4.59 9.74
N LYS A 73 -22.84 -3.60 10.63
CA LYS A 73 -23.94 -3.21 11.52
C LYS A 73 -24.99 -2.30 10.87
N HIS A 74 -24.66 -1.63 9.75
CA HIS A 74 -25.52 -0.57 9.21
C HIS A 74 -25.93 -0.70 7.75
N LEU A 75 -25.21 -1.44 6.92
CA LEU A 75 -25.57 -1.61 5.51
C LEU A 75 -26.14 -3.01 5.19
N GLY A 76 -26.29 -3.88 6.20
CA GLY A 76 -26.87 -5.21 6.03
C GLY A 76 -25.94 -6.22 5.33
N PRO A 77 -26.42 -7.45 5.09
CA PRO A 77 -25.62 -8.57 4.56
C PRO A 77 -25.06 -8.31 3.15
N ASP A 78 -25.79 -7.60 2.30
CA ASP A 78 -25.40 -7.40 0.89
C ASP A 78 -24.13 -6.53 0.77
N ALA A 79 -24.06 -5.42 1.51
CA ALA A 79 -22.88 -4.57 1.51
C ALA A 79 -21.67 -5.24 2.17
N THR A 80 -21.89 -6.17 3.11
CA THR A 80 -20.78 -6.94 3.67
C THR A 80 -20.21 -7.93 2.68
N ASP A 81 -21.02 -8.52 1.81
CA ASP A 81 -20.56 -9.45 0.79
C ASP A 81 -19.74 -8.72 -0.28
N ASP A 82 -20.20 -7.56 -0.74
CA ASP A 82 -19.44 -6.71 -1.68
C ASP A 82 -18.07 -6.31 -1.11
N LEU A 83 -18.02 -5.94 0.17
CA LEU A 83 -16.75 -5.61 0.84
C LEU A 83 -15.85 -6.82 1.01
N ASN A 84 -16.39 -8.00 1.31
CA ASN A 84 -15.61 -9.23 1.40
C ASN A 84 -15.03 -9.61 0.03
N ALA A 85 -15.77 -9.37 -1.06
CA ALA A 85 -15.30 -9.58 -2.43
C ALA A 85 -14.12 -8.65 -2.77
N VAL A 86 -14.27 -7.34 -2.51
CA VAL A 86 -13.19 -6.36 -2.72
C VAL A 86 -11.99 -6.66 -1.82
N ALA A 87 -12.22 -7.05 -0.57
CA ALA A 87 -11.16 -7.45 0.34
C ALA A 87 -10.43 -8.72 -0.12
N GLY A 88 -11.14 -9.65 -0.77
CA GLY A 88 -10.57 -10.84 -1.42
C GLY A 88 -9.64 -10.45 -2.56
N GLU A 89 -10.13 -9.62 -3.48
CA GLU A 89 -9.35 -9.14 -4.64
C GLU A 89 -8.08 -8.38 -4.22
N LEU A 90 -8.17 -7.53 -3.18
CA LEU A 90 -7.00 -6.85 -2.61
C LEU A 90 -5.99 -7.83 -2.00
N ARG A 91 -6.48 -8.91 -1.37
CA ARG A 91 -5.63 -9.92 -0.76
C ARG A 91 -4.93 -10.78 -1.80
N ASP A 92 -5.60 -11.07 -2.90
CA ASP A 92 -5.03 -11.78 -4.04
C ASP A 92 -3.95 -10.92 -4.70
N ALA A 93 -4.25 -9.65 -4.99
CA ALA A 93 -3.27 -8.69 -5.52
C ALA A 93 -2.03 -8.57 -4.62
N ARG A 94 -2.23 -8.54 -3.30
CA ARG A 94 -1.13 -8.54 -2.33
C ARG A 94 -0.31 -9.83 -2.37
N THR A 95 -0.96 -10.99 -2.48
CA THR A 95 -0.28 -12.29 -2.54
C THR A 95 0.55 -12.42 -3.82
N SER A 96 0.04 -11.94 -4.95
CA SER A 96 0.79 -11.90 -6.21
C SER A 96 2.02 -10.98 -6.12
N LEU A 97 1.88 -9.83 -5.45
CA LEU A 97 3.00 -8.92 -5.23
C LEU A 97 4.06 -9.51 -4.29
N ASP A 98 3.63 -10.15 -3.21
CA ASP A 98 4.52 -10.81 -2.23
C ASP A 98 5.32 -11.96 -2.88
N GLY A 99 4.67 -12.72 -3.77
CA GLY A 99 5.33 -13.73 -4.59
C GLY A 99 6.39 -13.15 -5.53
N ALA A 100 6.08 -12.04 -6.22
CA ALA A 100 7.05 -11.36 -7.09
C ALA A 100 8.24 -10.76 -6.32
N LEU A 101 8.00 -10.28 -5.09
CA LEU A 101 9.05 -9.75 -4.21
C LEU A 101 9.95 -10.87 -3.66
N THR A 102 9.38 -12.04 -3.38
CA THR A 102 10.13 -13.23 -2.92
C THR A 102 11.01 -13.79 -4.04
N ASP A 103 10.49 -13.88 -5.26
CA ASP A 103 11.23 -14.28 -6.46
C ASP A 103 12.37 -13.31 -6.81
N ALA A 104 12.15 -12.01 -6.62
CA ALA A 104 13.20 -11.00 -6.77
C ALA A 104 14.27 -11.06 -5.66
N GLY A 105 13.91 -11.52 -4.45
CA GLY A 105 14.84 -11.69 -3.33
C GLY A 105 15.74 -12.94 -3.45
N ASP A 106 15.22 -14.02 -4.03
CA ASP A 106 15.94 -15.29 -4.23
C ASP A 106 17.06 -15.19 -5.28
N GLN A 107 16.92 -14.28 -6.25
CA GLN A 107 17.95 -13.98 -7.26
C GLN A 107 19.21 -13.28 -6.72
N THR A 108 19.30 -13.06 -5.40
CA THR A 108 20.48 -12.44 -4.75
C THR A 108 21.35 -13.41 -3.96
N GLU A 109 20.99 -14.69 -3.78
CA GLU A 109 21.78 -15.66 -2.98
C GLU A 109 22.19 -16.97 -3.68
N GLY A 110 21.91 -17.14 -4.98
CA GLY A 110 22.26 -18.37 -5.72
C GLY A 110 23.18 -18.15 -6.92
N GLY A 111 24.49 -18.41 -6.78
CA GLY A 111 25.34 -18.71 -7.94
C GLY A 111 26.71 -18.05 -7.98
N GLY A 112 27.58 -18.36 -7.01
CA GLY A 112 29.02 -18.31 -7.23
C GLY A 112 29.45 -19.53 -8.05
N GLU A 113 30.35 -19.31 -9.02
CA GLU A 113 30.99 -20.27 -9.93
C GLU A 113 30.24 -20.64 -11.23
N SER A 114 30.41 -19.83 -12.28
CA SER A 114 31.21 -20.26 -13.45
C SER A 114 31.36 -19.17 -14.51
N GLU A 115 32.60 -19.12 -15.01
CA GLU A 115 33.01 -18.68 -16.36
C GLU A 115 33.14 -17.17 -16.65
N VAL A 116 34.35 -16.69 -16.39
CA VAL A 116 34.96 -15.55 -17.07
C VAL A 116 35.05 -15.81 -18.59
N VAL A 117 34.04 -15.38 -19.36
CA VAL A 117 34.20 -15.18 -20.80
C VAL A 117 34.52 -13.72 -21.05
N ALA A 118 35.74 -13.52 -21.53
CA ALA A 118 36.30 -12.25 -21.92
C ALA A 118 35.43 -11.52 -22.97
N ALA A 119 35.45 -10.20 -22.83
CA ALA A 119 34.99 -9.20 -23.78
C ALA A 119 35.16 -9.57 -25.25
N GLU A 120 34.10 -9.40 -26.05
CA GLU A 120 34.04 -8.44 -27.17
C GLU A 120 32.65 -8.52 -27.83
N SER A 121 31.85 -7.45 -27.76
CA SER A 121 30.69 -7.27 -28.64
C SER A 121 30.89 -5.96 -29.39
N PRO A 122 31.19 -5.97 -30.70
CA PRO A 122 30.99 -4.80 -31.53
C PRO A 122 29.49 -4.66 -31.80
N LEU A 123 28.94 -3.49 -31.47
CA LEU A 123 27.54 -3.14 -31.75
C LEU A 123 27.25 -3.28 -33.27
N PRO A 124 26.12 -3.90 -33.67
CA PRO A 124 25.74 -3.97 -35.08
C PRO A 124 25.44 -2.58 -35.64
N PRO A 125 25.74 -2.33 -36.93
CA PRO A 125 25.56 -1.02 -37.57
C PRO A 125 24.07 -0.63 -37.63
N PHE A 126 23.79 0.66 -37.45
CA PHE A 126 22.44 1.22 -37.53
C PHE A 126 21.87 1.07 -38.95
N ASP A 127 20.68 0.47 -39.04
CA ASP A 127 19.90 0.30 -40.27
C ASP A 127 19.18 1.63 -40.60
N THR A 128 19.29 2.07 -41.84
CA THR A 128 18.73 3.34 -42.32
C THR A 128 17.48 3.16 -43.19
N GLU A 129 16.95 1.94 -43.30
CA GLU A 129 15.72 1.65 -44.06
C GLU A 129 14.41 1.67 -43.26
N ALA A 130 14.43 2.03 -41.97
CA ALA A 130 13.19 2.25 -41.21
C ALA A 130 12.73 3.72 -41.33
N THR A 131 12.07 4.06 -42.45
CA THR A 131 11.29 5.30 -42.64
C THR A 131 9.80 5.03 -42.42
#